data_AF-A0AAP5AG93-F1
#
_entry.id   AF-A0AAP5AG93-F1
#
_cell.length_a   1.000
_cell.length_b   1.000
_cell.length_c   1.000
_cell.angle_alpha   90.00
_cell.angle_beta   90.00
_cell.angle_gamma   90.00
#
_symmetry.space_group_name_H-M   'P 1'
#
loop_
_entity.id
_entity.type
_entity.pdbx_description
1 polymer ?
#
loop_
_entity_poly.entity_id
_entity_poly.type
_entity_poly.pdbx_seq_one_letter_code
_entity_poly.pdbx_strand_id
1 'polypeptide(L)'
;MAGCAGHDRLTTVDSRAETVGHQRLRADATGGSGQVEAYTLKPSEGYRMPQLYAAPDPVLGERDPRRELPPTTVCLQVVVSADGTVERSVPVSDRSECIAGAAAENRVLVEAAQEAVAMWRYSPAAVCHFAAGHAPADRSDCRDAERVEPVAVSLFYAFTFEIVHGQHTVKTR
;
A
#
# COMPACT_ATOMS: atom_id res chain seq x y z
N MET A 1 -15.81 61.73 -13.96
CA MET A 1 -16.21 60.34 -14.27
C MET A 1 -15.16 59.42 -13.65
N ALA A 2 -15.52 58.68 -12.60
CA ALA A 2 -14.71 57.64 -11.97
C ALA A 2 -14.60 56.43 -12.93
N GLY A 3 -13.42 55.80 -13.10
CA GLY A 3 -13.00 54.57 -12.40
C GLY A 3 -13.70 53.33 -13.00
N CYS A 4 -13.04 52.28 -13.51
CA CYS A 4 -12.05 51.45 -12.83
C CYS A 4 -11.09 50.77 -13.83
N ALA A 5 -9.79 50.83 -13.56
CA ALA A 5 -8.85 49.82 -14.03
C ALA A 5 -9.05 48.57 -13.15
N GLY A 6 -9.47 47.46 -13.76
CA GLY A 6 -9.54 46.17 -13.06
C GLY A 6 -8.13 45.71 -12.69
N HIS A 7 -7.86 45.55 -11.41
CA HIS A 7 -6.64 44.90 -10.95
C HIS A 7 -6.79 43.38 -11.19
N ASP A 8 -5.98 42.84 -12.09
CA ASP A 8 -5.76 41.40 -12.18
C ASP A 8 -5.22 40.92 -10.83
N ARG A 9 -6.08 40.27 -10.05
CA ARG A 9 -5.67 39.62 -8.80
C ARG A 9 -5.01 38.30 -9.17
N LEU A 10 -3.69 38.31 -9.27
CA LEU A 10 -2.90 37.08 -9.35
C LEU A 10 -3.07 36.31 -8.04
N THR A 11 -3.92 35.29 -8.04
CA THR A 11 -3.96 34.28 -6.99
C THR A 11 -2.91 33.23 -7.28
N THR A 12 -1.84 33.22 -6.49
CA THR A 12 -0.91 32.10 -6.43
C THR A 12 -1.65 30.94 -5.76
N VAL A 13 -1.85 29.85 -6.50
CA VAL A 13 -2.40 28.61 -5.95
C VAL A 13 -1.22 27.72 -5.63
N ASP A 14 -1.08 27.36 -4.36
CA ASP A 14 -0.10 26.36 -3.92
C ASP A 14 -0.56 24.99 -4.46
N SER A 15 0.22 24.41 -5.38
CA SER A 15 -0.07 23.13 -6.01
C SER A 15 0.83 22.06 -5.40
N ARG A 16 0.53 21.65 -4.18
CA ARG A 16 1.10 20.43 -3.61
C ARG A 16 0.56 19.23 -4.40
N ALA A 17 1.43 18.52 -5.10
CA ALA A 17 1.11 17.26 -5.74
C ALA A 17 1.80 16.12 -4.96
N GLU A 18 1.00 15.23 -4.37
CA GLU A 18 1.48 14.02 -3.71
C GLU A 18 1.36 12.85 -4.69
N THR A 19 2.45 12.13 -4.94
CA THR A 19 2.43 10.92 -5.77
C THR A 19 2.77 9.73 -4.89
N VAL A 20 1.83 8.80 -4.71
CA VAL A 20 2.07 7.58 -3.94
C VAL A 20 2.08 6.40 -4.91
N GLY A 21 3.27 5.82 -5.11
CA GLY A 21 3.41 4.50 -5.74
C GLY A 21 3.43 3.42 -4.66
N HIS A 22 2.65 2.35 -4.84
CA HIS A 22 2.75 1.17 -3.99
C HIS A 22 3.25 -0.03 -4.80
N GLN A 23 4.29 -0.70 -4.29
CA GLN A 23 4.80 -1.94 -4.86
C GLN A 23 4.79 -3.06 -3.82
N ARG A 24 4.27 -4.23 -4.20
CA ARG A 24 4.39 -5.44 -3.38
C ARG A 24 5.84 -5.93 -3.43
N LEU A 25 6.52 -5.94 -2.28
CA LEU A 25 7.86 -6.50 -2.17
C LEU A 25 7.78 -8.03 -2.17
N ARG A 26 8.79 -8.68 -2.76
CA ARG A 26 8.97 -10.13 -2.59
C ARG A 26 9.44 -10.38 -1.16
N ALA A 27 8.93 -11.45 -0.54
CA ALA A 27 9.48 -11.90 0.73
C ALA A 27 10.95 -12.31 0.50
N ASP A 28 11.88 -11.72 1.25
CA ASP A 28 13.26 -12.21 1.24
C ASP A 28 13.30 -13.47 2.10
N ALA A 29 14.00 -14.51 1.63
CA ALA A 29 14.16 -15.77 2.35
C ALA A 29 15.01 -15.63 3.64
N THR A 30 15.53 -14.44 3.93
CA THR A 30 16.49 -14.15 4.99
C THR A 30 16.08 -12.88 5.73
N GLY A 31 15.21 -12.99 6.73
CA GLY A 31 14.83 -11.83 7.56
C GLY A 31 13.68 -12.11 8.52
N GLY A 32 13.96 -12.86 9.59
CA GLY A 32 13.04 -13.10 10.69
C GLY A 32 13.33 -14.42 11.41
N SER A 33 13.58 -14.37 12.71
CA SER A 33 13.96 -15.53 13.56
C SER A 33 12.83 -16.54 13.84
N GLY A 34 11.75 -16.53 13.05
CA GLY A 34 10.70 -17.54 13.10
C GLY A 34 10.91 -18.54 11.97
N GLN A 35 11.00 -19.84 12.30
CA GLN A 35 10.94 -20.88 11.28
C GLN A 35 9.53 -20.88 10.68
N VAL A 36 9.35 -20.17 9.56
CA VAL A 36 8.13 -20.24 8.77
C VAL A 36 8.23 -21.52 7.95
N GLU A 37 7.55 -22.58 8.40
CA GLU A 37 7.45 -23.80 7.62
C GLU A 37 6.60 -23.52 6.37
N ALA A 38 7.21 -23.69 5.19
CA ALA A 38 6.53 -23.43 3.94
C ALA A 38 5.41 -24.45 3.73
N TYR A 39 4.18 -23.96 3.65
CA TYR A 39 3.03 -24.81 3.36
C TYR A 39 3.16 -25.42 1.95
N THR A 40 3.18 -26.74 1.87
CA THR A 40 3.22 -27.47 0.60
C THR A 40 1.79 -27.84 0.20
N LEU A 41 1.32 -27.27 -0.90
CA LEU A 41 0.01 -27.58 -1.48
C LEU A 41 -0.05 -29.06 -1.92
N LYS A 42 -1.15 -29.73 -1.61
CA LYS A 42 -1.43 -31.06 -2.15
C LYS A 42 -1.73 -31.01 -3.65
N PRO A 43 -1.66 -32.16 -4.36
CA PRO A 43 -1.98 -32.23 -5.78
C PRO A 43 -3.38 -31.74 -6.16
N SER A 44 -4.36 -31.81 -5.24
CA SER A 44 -5.73 -31.34 -5.40
C SER A 44 -5.98 -29.97 -4.77
N GLU A 45 -4.93 -29.25 -4.38
CA GLU A 45 -5.02 -27.92 -3.79
C GLU A 45 -4.44 -26.86 -4.74
N GLY A 46 -5.04 -25.67 -4.68
CA GLY A 46 -4.57 -24.45 -5.31
C GLY A 46 -4.50 -23.32 -4.30
N TYR A 47 -3.81 -22.24 -4.66
CA TYR A 47 -3.72 -21.06 -3.81
C TYR A 47 -4.01 -19.80 -4.62
N ARG A 48 -5.02 -19.06 -4.17
CA ARG A 48 -5.37 -17.75 -4.71
C ARG A 48 -4.73 -16.67 -3.86
N MET A 49 -3.96 -15.80 -4.50
CA MET A 49 -3.43 -14.59 -3.88
C MET A 49 -4.57 -13.64 -3.49
N PRO A 50 -4.43 -12.89 -2.39
CA PRO A 50 -5.40 -11.86 -2.05
C PRO A 50 -5.40 -10.78 -3.14
N GLN A 51 -6.58 -10.22 -3.44
CA GLN A 51 -6.73 -9.18 -4.46
C GLN A 51 -7.22 -7.90 -3.80
N LEU A 52 -6.40 -6.86 -3.86
CA LEU A 52 -6.72 -5.54 -3.33
C LEU A 52 -7.77 -4.87 -4.21
N TYR A 53 -8.93 -4.50 -3.65
CA TYR A 53 -10.00 -3.84 -4.41
C TYR A 53 -10.39 -2.46 -3.87
N ALA A 54 -10.02 -2.14 -2.62
CA ALA A 54 -10.14 -0.78 -2.08
C ALA A 54 -8.87 -0.44 -1.30
N ALA A 55 -8.16 0.58 -1.76
CA ALA A 55 -6.86 0.97 -1.22
C ALA A 55 -6.67 2.48 -1.31
N PRO A 56 -7.28 3.28 -0.42
CA PRO A 56 -6.93 4.69 -0.33
C PRO A 56 -5.43 4.84 -0.08
N ASP A 57 -4.83 5.82 -0.74
CA ASP A 57 -3.42 6.16 -0.54
C ASP A 57 -3.19 6.86 0.82
N PRO A 58 -1.98 6.77 1.38
CA PRO A 58 -1.54 7.59 2.51
C PRO A 58 -1.70 9.08 2.23
N VAL A 59 -2.26 9.82 3.19
CA VAL A 59 -2.41 11.28 3.10
C VAL A 59 -1.65 11.92 4.25
N LEU A 60 -0.66 12.76 3.95
CA LEU A 60 0.08 13.48 5.00
C LEU A 60 -0.73 14.66 5.54
N GLY A 61 -1.36 15.42 4.64
CA GLY A 61 -2.10 16.64 4.99
C GLY A 61 -1.19 17.66 5.68
N GLU A 62 -1.76 18.46 6.59
CA GLU A 62 -1.04 19.48 7.36
C GLU A 62 -0.17 18.91 8.50
N ARG A 63 -0.16 17.58 8.69
CA ARG A 63 0.61 16.91 9.75
C ARG A 63 2.10 16.93 9.49
N ASP A 64 2.47 17.01 8.22
CA ASP A 64 3.85 17.18 7.80
C ASP A 64 4.07 18.64 7.35
N PRO A 65 4.77 19.47 8.15
CA PRO A 65 4.99 20.88 7.82
C PRO A 65 6.08 21.07 6.77
N ARG A 66 6.73 20.00 6.29
CA ARG A 66 7.82 20.09 5.32
C ARG A 66 7.30 20.61 3.98
N ARG A 67 8.06 21.54 3.43
CA ARG A 67 7.83 22.10 2.08
C ARG A 67 8.43 21.23 0.98
N GLU A 68 9.49 20.51 1.33
CA GLU A 68 10.21 19.62 0.43
C GLU A 68 10.58 18.35 1.19
N LEU A 69 10.44 17.21 0.51
CA LEU A 69 10.83 15.90 1.00
C LEU A 69 11.38 15.12 -0.19
N PRO A 70 12.68 14.78 -0.21
CA PRO A 70 13.21 13.89 -1.24
C PRO A 70 12.50 12.53 -1.17
N PRO A 71 12.47 11.76 -2.28
CA PRO A 71 11.85 10.43 -2.31
C PRO A 71 12.25 9.58 -1.10
N THR A 72 11.29 9.33 -0.22
CA THR A 72 11.48 8.65 1.05
C THR A 72 10.55 7.46 1.13
N THR A 73 11.11 6.25 1.17
CA THR A 73 10.33 5.02 1.15
C THR A 73 10.09 4.48 2.56
N VAL A 74 8.81 4.35 2.91
CA VAL A 74 8.31 3.65 4.08
C VAL A 74 7.87 2.25 3.67
N CYS A 75 8.29 1.23 4.41
CA CYS A 75 7.85 -0.13 4.18
C CYS A 75 7.01 -0.64 5.33
N LEU A 76 5.91 -1.32 5.03
CA LEU A 76 5.03 -1.94 6.01
C LEU A 76 4.84 -3.42 5.70
N GLN A 77 4.92 -4.26 6.74
CA GLN A 77 4.30 -5.58 6.73
C GLN A 77 2.83 -5.41 7.11
N VAL A 78 1.93 -5.81 6.23
CA VAL A 78 0.47 -5.73 6.39
C VAL A 78 -0.09 -7.13 6.59
N VAL A 79 -0.76 -7.35 7.71
CA VAL A 79 -1.46 -8.61 8.03
C VAL A 79 -2.92 -8.47 7.60
N VAL A 80 -3.31 -9.29 6.63
CA VAL A 80 -4.67 -9.37 6.09
C VAL A 80 -5.35 -10.60 6.67
N SER A 81 -6.54 -10.43 7.24
CA SER A 81 -7.37 -11.49 7.80
C SER A 81 -7.95 -12.40 6.71
N ALA A 82 -8.51 -13.53 7.14
CA ALA A 82 -9.31 -14.42 6.29
C ALA A 82 -10.58 -13.75 5.74
N ASP A 83 -11.03 -12.64 6.34
CA ASP A 83 -12.16 -11.82 5.87
C ASP A 83 -11.73 -10.72 4.89
N GLY A 84 -10.43 -10.59 4.61
CA GLY A 84 -9.90 -9.61 3.65
C GLY A 84 -9.77 -8.19 4.22
N THR A 85 -9.82 -8.05 5.55
CA THR A 85 -9.55 -6.80 6.25
C THR A 85 -8.10 -6.76 6.76
N VAL A 86 -7.52 -5.56 6.86
CA VAL A 86 -6.21 -5.40 7.50
C VAL A 86 -6.38 -5.39 9.01
N GLU A 87 -5.74 -6.33 9.71
CA GLU A 87 -5.78 -6.42 11.18
C GLU A 87 -4.63 -5.66 11.84
N ARG A 88 -3.47 -5.65 11.17
CA ARG A 88 -2.25 -5.04 11.71
C ARG A 88 -1.30 -4.61 10.60
N SER A 89 -0.57 -3.55 10.84
CA SER A 89 0.57 -3.12 10.01
C SER A 89 1.78 -2.81 10.87
N VAL A 90 2.96 -3.35 10.51
CA VAL A 90 4.22 -3.18 11.25
C VAL A 90 5.27 -2.53 10.32
N PRO A 91 5.98 -1.48 10.77
CA PRO A 91 7.08 -0.91 9.99
C PRO A 91 8.20 -1.92 9.79
N VAL A 92 8.75 -1.94 8.57
CA VAL A 92 9.92 -2.73 8.21
C VAL A 92 11.12 -1.80 8.16
N SER A 93 12.19 -2.15 8.87
CA SER A 93 13.37 -1.30 9.02
C SER A 93 14.69 -2.04 8.76
N ASP A 94 14.63 -3.33 8.42
CA ASP A 94 15.78 -4.20 8.20
C ASP A 94 16.22 -4.28 6.72
N ARG A 95 15.48 -3.61 5.82
CA ARG A 95 15.83 -3.52 4.40
C ARG A 95 16.32 -2.13 4.02
N SER A 96 17.35 -2.08 3.18
CA SER A 96 18.07 -0.86 2.83
C SER A 96 17.16 0.27 2.33
N GLU A 97 16.18 -0.06 1.52
CA GLU A 97 15.19 0.84 0.93
C GLU A 97 14.18 1.38 1.94
N CYS A 98 14.05 0.75 3.11
CA CYS A 98 13.08 1.09 4.15
C CYS A 98 13.70 1.87 5.31
N ILE A 99 15.03 1.87 5.45
CA ILE A 99 15.74 2.52 6.57
C ILE A 99 15.38 4.01 6.65
N ALA A 100 15.38 4.72 5.53
CA ALA A 100 15.08 6.15 5.50
C ALA A 100 13.66 6.46 6.00
N GLY A 101 12.65 5.72 5.53
CA GLY A 101 11.27 5.91 5.98
C GLY A 101 11.02 5.48 7.42
N ALA A 102 11.83 4.58 7.96
CA ALA A 102 11.76 4.13 9.36
C ALA A 102 12.46 5.09 10.36
N ALA A 103 13.16 6.12 9.88
CA ALA A 103 13.84 7.09 10.73
C ALA A 103 12.84 7.88 11.60
N ALA A 104 13.26 8.30 12.80
CA ALA A 104 12.37 8.92 13.78
C ALA A 104 11.76 10.25 13.28
N GLU A 105 12.51 11.00 12.49
CA GLU A 105 12.07 12.21 11.80
C GLU A 105 10.95 11.96 10.77
N ASN A 106 10.82 10.73 10.27
CA ASN A 106 9.83 10.32 9.27
C ASN A 106 8.63 9.60 9.87
N ARG A 107 8.46 9.64 11.20
CA ARG A 107 7.34 9.00 11.90
C ARG A 107 5.97 9.38 11.32
N VAL A 108 5.79 10.63 10.88
CA VAL A 108 4.53 11.09 10.26
C VAL A 108 4.22 10.34 8.94
N LEU A 109 5.25 9.94 8.19
CA LEU A 109 5.08 9.14 6.97
C LEU A 109 4.62 7.72 7.30
N VAL A 110 5.20 7.14 8.35
CA VAL A 110 4.83 5.81 8.85
C VAL A 110 3.38 5.80 9.35
N GLU A 111 2.99 6.80 10.15
CA GLU A 111 1.63 6.94 10.67
C GLU A 111 0.61 7.08 9.53
N ALA A 112 0.87 7.95 8.55
CA ALA A 112 -0.01 8.11 7.39
C ALA A 112 -0.14 6.82 6.57
N ALA A 113 0.95 6.07 6.39
CA ALA A 113 0.92 4.78 5.71
C ALA A 113 0.09 3.75 6.49
N GLN A 114 0.26 3.67 7.81
CA GLN A 114 -0.48 2.74 8.68
C GLN A 114 -1.99 3.04 8.70
N GLU A 115 -2.36 4.32 8.77
CA GLU A 115 -3.78 4.75 8.72
C GLU A 115 -4.43 4.38 7.39
N ALA A 116 -3.74 4.60 6.27
CA ALA A 116 -4.25 4.23 4.95
C ALA A 116 -4.45 2.71 4.83
N VAL A 117 -3.44 1.90 5.18
CA VAL A 117 -3.56 0.44 5.07
C VAL A 117 -4.63 -0.14 5.98
N ALA A 118 -4.94 0.47 7.13
CA ALA A 118 -6.04 0.03 7.99
C ALA A 118 -7.42 0.12 7.29
N MET A 119 -7.55 1.01 6.30
CA MET A 119 -8.75 1.16 5.49
C MET A 119 -8.80 0.23 4.28
N TRP A 120 -7.70 -0.49 3.98
CA TRP A 120 -7.63 -1.34 2.80
C TRP A 120 -8.55 -2.56 2.90
N ARG A 121 -9.06 -3.01 1.75
CA ARG A 121 -9.92 -4.18 1.63
C ARG A 121 -9.49 -5.08 0.49
N TYR A 122 -9.51 -6.38 0.77
CA TYR A 122 -9.06 -7.43 -0.12
C TYR A 122 -10.17 -8.46 -0.35
N SER A 123 -10.21 -9.03 -1.56
CA SER A 123 -10.70 -10.38 -1.72
C SER A 123 -9.68 -11.30 -1.03
N PRO A 124 -10.08 -12.13 -0.05
CA PRO A 124 -9.14 -12.90 0.75
C PRO A 124 -8.28 -13.82 -0.09
N ALA A 125 -7.06 -14.07 0.41
CA ALA A 125 -6.30 -15.22 -0.03
C ALA A 125 -7.09 -16.49 0.30
N ALA A 126 -6.93 -17.54 -0.49
CA ALA A 126 -7.63 -18.78 -0.23
C ALA A 126 -6.84 -20.01 -0.67
N VAL A 127 -6.98 -21.09 0.09
CA VAL A 127 -6.65 -22.44 -0.35
C VAL A 127 -7.89 -23.05 -1.00
N CYS A 128 -7.71 -23.59 -2.19
CA CYS A 128 -8.81 -24.04 -3.02
C CYS A 128 -8.68 -25.54 -3.19
N HIS A 129 -9.70 -26.26 -2.74
CA HIS A 129 -9.75 -27.71 -2.71
C HIS A 129 -10.54 -28.19 -3.92
N PHE A 130 -9.86 -28.89 -4.83
CA PHE A 130 -10.46 -29.47 -6.04
C PHE A 130 -10.76 -30.95 -5.83
N ALA A 131 -11.69 -31.48 -6.62
CA ALA A 131 -11.98 -32.91 -6.61
C ALA A 131 -10.73 -33.72 -6.98
N ALA A 132 -10.61 -34.92 -6.42
CA ALA A 132 -9.49 -35.82 -6.73
C ALA A 132 -9.43 -36.08 -8.25
N GLY A 133 -8.24 -35.90 -8.83
CA GLY A 133 -8.01 -36.08 -10.27
C GLY A 133 -8.52 -34.93 -11.17
N HIS A 134 -9.12 -33.88 -10.61
CA HIS A 134 -9.75 -32.79 -11.38
C HIS A 134 -9.23 -31.41 -10.93
N ALA A 135 -7.92 -31.24 -10.83
CA ALA A 135 -7.32 -29.93 -10.61
C ALA A 135 -7.12 -29.20 -11.97
N PRO A 136 -7.58 -27.95 -12.11
CA PRO A 136 -7.37 -27.18 -13.33
C PRO A 136 -5.88 -26.88 -13.56
N ALA A 137 -5.56 -26.47 -14.79
CA ALA A 137 -4.21 -26.03 -15.14
C ALA A 137 -3.83 -24.73 -14.41
N ASP A 138 -4.78 -23.79 -14.30
CA ASP A 138 -4.66 -22.61 -13.45
C ASP A 138 -5.39 -22.86 -12.13
N ARG A 139 -4.63 -23.08 -11.06
CA ARG A 139 -5.16 -23.34 -9.72
C ARG A 139 -5.28 -22.08 -8.87
N SER A 140 -5.04 -20.90 -9.45
CA SER A 140 -4.94 -19.63 -8.73
C SER A 140 -6.24 -18.82 -8.70
N ASP A 141 -7.25 -19.18 -9.50
CA ASP A 141 -8.52 -18.46 -9.57
C ASP A 141 -9.66 -19.08 -8.74
N CYS A 142 -9.51 -20.35 -8.37
CA CYS A 142 -10.45 -21.14 -7.57
C CYS A 142 -11.87 -21.28 -8.13
N ARG A 143 -12.09 -21.04 -9.43
CA ARG A 143 -13.44 -21.05 -10.02
C ARG A 143 -14.13 -22.42 -9.95
N ASP A 144 -13.35 -23.50 -10.11
CA ASP A 144 -13.86 -24.87 -10.15
C ASP A 144 -13.56 -25.67 -8.87
N ALA A 145 -13.26 -24.99 -7.76
CA ALA A 145 -12.97 -25.63 -6.49
C ALA A 145 -14.26 -26.11 -5.81
N GLU A 146 -14.23 -27.33 -5.24
CA GLU A 146 -15.34 -27.86 -4.43
C GLU A 146 -15.46 -27.10 -3.10
N ARG A 147 -14.34 -26.59 -2.60
CA ARG A 147 -14.28 -25.76 -1.39
C ARG A 147 -13.21 -24.69 -1.53
N VAL A 148 -13.56 -23.48 -1.12
CA VAL A 148 -12.63 -22.35 -1.02
C VAL A 148 -12.49 -22.01 0.46
N GLU A 149 -11.27 -22.12 0.98
CA GLU A 149 -10.94 -21.87 2.38
C GLU A 149 -10.14 -20.57 2.48
N PRO A 150 -10.75 -19.48 2.96
CA PRO A 150 -10.05 -18.21 3.15
C PRO A 150 -8.94 -18.34 4.18
N VAL A 151 -7.79 -17.72 3.91
CA VAL A 151 -6.62 -17.76 4.80
C VAL A 151 -6.05 -16.37 5.03
N ALA A 152 -5.59 -16.12 6.26
CA ALA A 152 -4.89 -14.91 6.61
C ALA A 152 -3.46 -14.92 6.04
N VAL A 153 -2.94 -13.74 5.68
CA VAL A 153 -1.63 -13.60 5.03
C VAL A 153 -0.89 -12.37 5.51
N SER A 154 0.44 -12.40 5.40
CA SER A 154 1.29 -11.23 5.56
C SER A 154 1.82 -10.77 4.20
N LEU A 155 1.66 -9.49 3.89
CA LEU A 155 2.13 -8.85 2.67
C LEU A 155 3.12 -7.74 3.01
N PHE A 156 4.08 -7.47 2.13
CA PHE A 156 5.03 -6.37 2.29
C PHE A 156 4.75 -5.30 1.23
N TYR A 157 4.57 -4.06 1.68
CA TYR A 157 4.33 -2.90 0.83
C TYR A 157 5.40 -1.84 1.06
N ALA A 158 5.82 -1.19 -0.02
CA ALA A 158 6.65 0.00 0.01
C ALA A 158 5.83 1.19 -0.50
N PHE A 159 5.90 2.31 0.22
CA PHE A 159 5.27 3.58 -0.06
C PHE A 159 6.36 4.63 -0.18
N THR A 160 6.54 5.20 -1.37
CA THR A 160 7.47 6.32 -1.57
C THR A 160 6.71 7.63 -1.43
N PHE A 161 7.12 8.43 -0.46
CA PHE A 161 6.63 9.78 -0.24
C PHE A 161 7.60 10.77 -0.87
N GLU A 162 7.06 11.77 -1.56
CA GLU A 162 7.82 12.89 -2.09
C GLU A 162 6.96 14.14 -1.93
N ILE A 163 7.57 15.24 -1.47
CA ILE A 163 6.93 16.55 -1.43
C ILE A 163 7.75 17.46 -2.34
N VAL A 164 7.15 17.88 -3.44
CA VAL A 164 7.72 18.83 -4.39
C VAL A 164 6.96 20.16 -4.26
N HIS A 165 7.68 21.27 -4.14
CA HIS A 165 7.09 22.61 -4.26
C HIS A 165 6.90 22.99 -5.74
N GLY A 166 5.66 23.27 -6.15
CA GLY A 166 5.34 23.87 -7.44
C GLY A 166 4.63 25.22 -7.27
N GLN A 167 5.13 26.30 -7.88
CA GLN A 167 4.39 27.57 -7.98
C GLN A 167 3.53 27.56 -9.25
N HIS A 168 2.20 27.56 -9.10
CA HIS A 168 1.29 27.80 -10.22
C HIS A 168 0.65 29.20 -10.08
N THR A 169 0.89 30.07 -11.05
CA THR A 169 0.15 31.34 -11.20
C THR A 169 -1.04 31.10 -12.13
N VAL A 170 -2.25 31.09 -11.58
CA VAL A 170 -3.48 31.02 -12.37
C VAL A 170 -3.89 32.45 -12.72
N LYS A 171 -3.89 32.79 -14.01
CA LYS A 171 -4.57 33.98 -14.54
C LYS A 171 -5.96 33.57 -15.01
N THR A 172 -6.99 33.92 -14.25
CA THR A 172 -8.38 33.85 -14.73
C THR A 172 -8.65 35.01 -15.66
N ARG A 173 -9.13 34.73 -16.88
CA ARG A 173 -9.74 35.74 -17.77
C ARG A 173 -11.23 35.85 -17.50
#